data_AF-A0A921RJI2-F1
#
_entry.id   AF-A0A921RJI2-F1
#
_cell.length_a   1.000
_cell.length_b   1.000
_cell.length_c   1.000
_cell.angle_alpha   90.00
_cell.angle_beta   90.00
_cell.angle_gamma   90.00
#
_symmetry.space_group_name_H-M   'P 1'
#
loop_
_entity.id
_entity.type
_entity.pdbx_description
1 polymer ?
#
loop_
_entity_poly.entity_id
_entity_poly.type
_entity_poly.pdbx_seq_one_letter_code
_entity_poly.pdbx_strand_id
1 'polypeptide(L)'
;MISWRRCSSASRPRTPRRSCAPRSSASAGAASSPAPASAGELIRVSDFVPTTTFRPHHAERRHRRALDARHGRVLFHGEGRGLSVWDPITDEEWKLPFPPEYAGPSMSWTAMVLCSAAAGAGGCDHLDCHSRPFIVVFVASSVSKDPDAVVTFIYTYSSNAAAWSEPTYSQQPACFVNPWIRSALVGNTLYFGHMLKSSTALKYNMQLRQMSWIQVPSIWPFGRLSALTTTEDGGLRFAVEQDCKLYIWSTKDADEVDTRWEQNGIIELNTFAPS
;
A
#
# COMPACT_ATOMS: atom_id res chain seq x y z
N MET A 1 6.93 3.96 20.98
CA MET A 1 6.77 3.81 19.51
C MET A 1 5.84 2.63 19.25
N ILE A 2 4.59 2.88 18.87
CA ILE A 2 3.62 1.81 18.56
C ILE A 2 3.85 1.41 17.10
N SER A 3 4.32 0.20 16.86
CA SER A 3 4.55 -0.35 15.52
C SER A 3 3.38 -1.26 15.16
N TRP A 4 2.71 -1.00 14.05
CA TRP A 4 1.60 -1.82 13.56
C TRP A 4 2.10 -2.78 12.48
N ARG A 5 1.89 -4.09 12.66
CA ARG A 5 2.11 -5.10 11.62
C ARG A 5 0.76 -5.56 11.07
N ARG A 6 0.64 -5.53 9.75
CA ARG A 6 -0.50 -6.09 9.01
C ARG A 6 -0.37 -7.61 9.01
N CYS A 7 -1.39 -8.31 9.50
CA CYS A 7 -1.55 -9.75 9.29
C CYS A 7 -2.67 -10.01 8.29
N SER A 8 -2.43 -10.89 7.33
CA SER A 8 -3.47 -11.45 6.47
C SER A 8 -3.88 -12.77 7.08
N SER A 9 -5.01 -12.83 7.78
CA SER A 9 -5.58 -14.11 8.22
C SER A 9 -6.70 -14.52 7.26
N ALA A 10 -6.63 -15.75 6.76
CA ALA A 10 -7.76 -16.37 6.06
C ALA A 10 -8.71 -16.93 7.13
N SER A 11 -9.92 -16.40 7.24
CA SER A 11 -10.92 -16.96 8.15
C SER A 11 -11.48 -18.27 7.59
N ARG A 12 -11.50 -19.32 8.42
CA ARG A 12 -12.04 -20.64 8.06
C ARG A 12 -13.55 -20.52 7.74
N PRO A 13 -14.07 -21.21 6.71
CA PRO A 13 -15.51 -21.28 6.50
C PRO A 13 -16.17 -22.02 7.67
N ARG A 14 -17.23 -21.40 8.24
CA ARG A 14 -18.09 -22.04 9.24
C ARG A 14 -18.79 -23.24 8.59
N THR A 15 -18.58 -24.44 9.13
CA THR A 15 -19.39 -25.61 8.81
C THR A 15 -20.83 -25.41 9.30
N PRO A 16 -21.86 -25.54 8.45
CA PRO A 16 -23.23 -25.48 8.92
C PRO A 16 -23.56 -26.73 9.76
N ARG A 17 -24.16 -26.52 10.93
CA ARG A 17 -24.73 -27.59 11.75
C ARG A 17 -25.74 -28.38 10.93
N ARG A 18 -25.59 -29.71 10.91
CA ARG A 18 -26.58 -30.64 10.36
C ARG A 18 -27.89 -30.49 11.15
N SER A 19 -28.96 -30.05 10.48
CA SER A 19 -30.32 -30.28 10.93
C SER A 19 -30.86 -31.53 10.22
N CYS A 20 -31.31 -32.50 11.01
CA CYS A 20 -32.03 -33.67 10.51
C CYS A 20 -33.45 -33.25 10.07
N ALA A 21 -33.89 -33.69 8.90
CA ALA A 21 -35.30 -33.71 8.50
C ALA A 21 -35.71 -35.15 8.14
N PRO A 22 -36.95 -35.57 8.42
CA PRO A 22 -37.40 -36.94 8.18
C PRO A 22 -37.83 -37.19 6.73
N ARG A 23 -37.86 -38.48 6.38
CA ARG A 23 -38.18 -39.09 5.08
C ARG A 23 -39.65 -38.92 4.66
N SER A 24 -39.91 -38.71 3.36
CA SER A 24 -40.92 -39.49 2.60
C SER A 24 -40.87 -39.31 1.07
N SER A 25 -40.90 -40.48 0.38
CA SER A 25 -41.44 -40.86 -0.94
C SER A 25 -40.95 -40.23 -2.27
N ALA A 26 -40.74 -41.15 -3.21
CA ALA A 26 -40.17 -41.08 -4.55
C ALA A 26 -41.01 -40.41 -5.66
N SER A 27 -40.32 -39.87 -6.67
CA SER A 27 -40.51 -40.24 -8.09
C SER A 27 -39.32 -39.78 -8.94
N ALA A 28 -38.91 -40.62 -9.90
CA ALA A 28 -37.75 -40.45 -10.76
C ALA A 28 -37.95 -39.35 -11.83
N GLY A 29 -36.87 -38.60 -12.11
CA GLY A 29 -36.79 -37.62 -13.19
C GLY A 29 -35.33 -37.22 -13.43
N ALA A 30 -34.96 -37.11 -14.70
CA ALA A 30 -33.61 -37.18 -15.27
C ALA A 30 -32.57 -36.17 -14.73
N ALA A 31 -31.31 -36.61 -14.82
CA ALA A 31 -30.10 -35.90 -14.41
C ALA A 31 -29.86 -34.60 -15.21
N SER A 32 -29.59 -33.52 -14.48
CA SER A 32 -28.84 -32.37 -14.97
C SER A 32 -27.86 -31.92 -13.89
N SER A 33 -26.57 -31.99 -14.19
CA SER A 33 -25.49 -31.55 -13.30
C SER A 33 -25.62 -30.03 -13.07
N PRO A 34 -25.70 -29.53 -11.83
CA PRO A 34 -25.56 -28.11 -11.59
C PRO A 34 -24.09 -27.70 -11.70
N ALA A 35 -23.84 -26.67 -12.51
CA ALA A 35 -22.55 -26.01 -12.64
C ALA A 35 -22.01 -25.57 -11.26
N PRO A 36 -20.68 -25.62 -11.03
CA PRO A 36 -20.12 -25.19 -9.75
C PRO A 36 -20.41 -23.71 -9.52
N ALA A 37 -21.05 -23.42 -8.38
CA ALA A 37 -21.31 -22.08 -7.89
C ALA A 37 -20.00 -21.29 -7.85
N SER A 38 -20.05 -20.07 -8.41
CA SER A 38 -18.98 -19.09 -8.37
C SER A 38 -18.44 -18.94 -6.95
N ALA A 39 -17.13 -19.12 -6.80
CA ALA A 39 -16.42 -18.89 -5.55
C ALA A 39 -16.75 -17.50 -5.01
N GLY A 40 -17.36 -17.48 -3.81
CA GLY A 40 -17.66 -16.26 -3.10
C GLY A 40 -16.41 -15.41 -2.91
N GLU A 41 -16.54 -14.13 -3.20
CA GLU A 41 -15.53 -13.09 -3.04
C GLU A 41 -14.94 -13.13 -1.63
N LEU A 42 -13.62 -13.32 -1.54
CA LEU A 42 -12.89 -13.27 -0.28
C LEU A 42 -12.96 -11.85 0.28
N ILE A 43 -13.76 -11.65 1.33
CA ILE A 43 -13.78 -10.40 2.10
C ILE A 43 -12.37 -10.19 2.68
N ARG A 44 -11.61 -9.25 2.12
CA ARG A 44 -10.28 -8.90 2.62
C ARG A 44 -10.41 -8.08 3.89
N VAL A 45 -10.19 -8.73 5.03
CA VAL A 45 -10.10 -8.08 6.34
C VAL A 45 -8.68 -7.55 6.53
N SER A 46 -8.56 -6.30 6.99
CA SER A 46 -7.29 -5.75 7.47
C SER A 46 -7.23 -5.95 8.98
N ASP A 47 -6.44 -6.93 9.45
CA ASP A 47 -6.22 -7.16 10.88
C ASP A 47 -4.97 -6.40 11.34
N PHE A 48 -5.14 -5.57 12.38
CA PHE A 48 -4.04 -4.86 13.04
C PHE A 48 -3.71 -5.58 14.35
N VAL A 49 -2.48 -6.05 14.50
CA VAL A 49 -2.00 -6.63 15.77
C VAL A 49 -1.27 -5.53 16.54
N PRO A 50 -1.76 -5.13 17.73
CA PRO A 50 -1.00 -4.26 18.61
C PRO A 50 0.32 -4.90 19.02
N THR A 51 1.40 -4.13 18.99
CA THR A 51 2.68 -4.51 19.62
C THR A 51 2.74 -4.11 21.09
N THR A 52 1.67 -3.49 21.62
CA THR A 52 1.51 -3.05 23.01
C THR A 52 0.14 -3.47 23.54
N THR A 53 -0.12 -3.27 24.84
CA THR A 53 -1.43 -3.55 25.46
C THR A 53 -2.56 -2.65 24.94
N PHE A 54 -2.24 -1.63 24.14
CA PHE A 54 -3.22 -0.73 23.55
C PHE A 54 -3.99 -1.41 22.42
N ARG A 55 -5.29 -1.61 22.61
CA ARG A 55 -6.22 -2.02 21.56
C ARG A 55 -7.06 -0.80 21.19
N PRO A 56 -6.98 -0.28 19.97
CA PRO A 56 -7.86 0.78 19.53
C PRO A 56 -9.31 0.32 19.68
N HIS A 57 -10.15 1.17 20.25
CA HIS A 57 -11.58 1.00 20.10
C HIS A 57 -11.87 0.95 18.58
N HIS A 58 -12.60 -0.06 18.11
CA HIS A 58 -12.93 -0.23 16.68
C HIS A 58 -11.75 -0.53 15.71
N ALA A 59 -10.77 -1.34 16.12
CA ALA A 59 -9.72 -1.85 15.23
C ALA A 59 -10.26 -2.67 14.03
N GLU A 60 -11.47 -3.24 14.13
CA GLU A 60 -12.13 -3.94 13.02
C GLU A 60 -12.74 -2.97 12.00
N ARG A 61 -11.91 -2.48 11.07
CA ARG A 61 -12.32 -1.62 9.96
C ARG A 61 -12.70 -2.46 8.73
N ARG A 62 -13.76 -3.27 8.84
CA ARG A 62 -14.24 -4.19 7.78
C ARG A 62 -14.52 -3.43 6.46
N HIS A 63 -14.23 -4.05 5.31
CA HIS A 63 -14.40 -3.49 3.95
C HIS A 63 -13.52 -2.26 3.65
N ARG A 64 -12.41 -2.10 4.38
CA ARG A 64 -11.42 -1.05 4.13
C ARG A 64 -10.02 -1.66 4.00
N ARG A 65 -9.29 -1.20 2.99
CA ARG A 65 -7.90 -1.57 2.76
C ARG A 65 -7.00 -0.49 3.33
N ALA A 66 -6.10 -0.85 4.23
CA ALA A 66 -5.01 0.03 4.62
C ALA A 66 -4.04 0.20 3.43
N LEU A 67 -3.84 1.45 3.01
CA LEU A 67 -2.85 1.84 2.01
C LEU A 67 -1.50 2.11 2.66
N ASP A 68 -1.53 2.82 3.78
CA ASP A 68 -0.34 3.23 4.50
C ASP A 68 -0.55 3.35 6.01
N ALA A 69 0.51 3.19 6.78
CA ALA A 69 0.50 3.39 8.24
C ALA A 69 1.84 4.00 8.69
N ARG A 70 1.86 5.30 8.93
CA ARG A 70 3.05 6.09 9.28
C ARG A 70 2.68 7.25 10.20
N HIS A 71 3.67 7.74 10.95
CA HIS A 71 3.52 8.93 11.81
C HIS A 71 2.34 8.86 12.80
N GLY A 72 2.03 7.65 13.29
CA GLY A 72 0.91 7.42 14.21
C GLY A 72 -0.46 7.45 13.53
N ARG A 73 -0.54 7.44 12.20
CA ARG A 73 -1.80 7.49 11.45
C ARG A 73 -1.90 6.31 10.47
N VAL A 74 -3.13 5.96 10.11
CA VAL A 74 -3.43 4.92 9.10
C VAL A 74 -4.27 5.52 7.99
N LEU A 75 -3.81 5.37 6.75
CA LEU A 75 -4.55 5.75 5.55
C LEU A 75 -5.31 4.55 5.00
N PHE A 76 -6.61 4.71 4.82
CA PHE A 76 -7.51 3.70 4.28
C PHE A 76 -8.10 4.11 2.94
N HIS A 77 -8.29 3.12 2.09
CA HIS A 77 -9.19 3.16 0.96
C HIS A 77 -10.45 2.34 1.30
N GLY A 78 -11.60 3.01 1.34
CA GLY A 78 -12.89 2.35 1.55
C GLY A 78 -13.53 1.94 0.22
N GLU A 79 -14.23 0.81 0.19
CA GLU A 79 -15.00 0.38 -0.98
C GLU A 79 -16.03 1.46 -1.37
N GLY A 80 -15.80 2.10 -2.54
CA GLY A 80 -16.71 3.07 -3.15
C GLY A 80 -16.88 4.42 -2.43
N ARG A 81 -16.08 4.74 -1.40
CA ARG A 81 -16.38 5.87 -0.47
C ARG A 81 -15.22 6.82 -0.15
N GLY A 82 -14.16 6.83 -0.95
CA GLY A 82 -13.07 7.79 -0.80
C GLY A 82 -11.92 7.34 0.10
N LEU A 83 -11.00 8.27 0.32
CA LEU A 83 -9.84 8.09 1.20
C LEU A 83 -10.21 8.51 2.62
N SER A 84 -9.61 7.86 3.61
CA SER A 84 -9.75 8.29 5.01
C SER A 84 -8.44 8.12 5.76
N VAL A 85 -8.11 9.09 6.60
CA VAL A 85 -7.00 9.02 7.55
C VAL A 85 -7.59 8.77 8.92
N TRP A 86 -7.03 7.84 9.67
CA TRP A 86 -7.46 7.48 11.02
C TRP A 86 -6.29 7.64 11.99
N ASP A 87 -6.58 8.24 13.13
CA ASP A 87 -5.72 8.23 14.31
C ASP A 87 -6.18 7.10 15.26
N PRO A 88 -5.40 6.02 15.41
CA PRO A 88 -5.77 4.90 16.27
C PRO A 88 -5.71 5.23 17.76
N ILE A 89 -5.06 6.33 18.18
CA ILE A 89 -4.93 6.72 19.58
C ILE A 89 -6.17 7.49 20.02
N THR A 90 -6.59 8.48 19.23
CA THR A 90 -7.77 9.33 19.52
C THR A 90 -9.07 8.78 18.94
N ASP A 91 -8.99 7.77 18.08
CA ASP A 91 -10.07 7.23 17.23
C ASP A 91 -10.69 8.26 16.26
N GLU A 92 -10.00 9.37 16.02
CA GLU A 92 -10.44 10.39 15.07
C GLU A 92 -10.23 9.93 13.62
N GLU A 93 -11.21 10.24 12.76
CA GLU A 93 -11.17 9.90 11.34
C GLU A 93 -11.48 11.12 10.47
N TRP A 94 -10.60 11.39 9.51
CA TRP A 94 -10.77 12.40 8.48
C TRP A 94 -11.11 11.73 7.16
N LYS A 95 -12.22 12.12 6.55
CA LYS A 95 -12.59 11.69 5.19
C LYS A 95 -12.02 12.68 4.19
N LEU A 96 -11.36 12.18 3.17
CA LEU A 96 -10.73 12.97 2.12
C LEU A 96 -11.48 12.72 0.80
N PRO A 97 -11.81 13.77 0.04
CA PRO A 97 -12.23 13.59 -1.35
C PRO A 97 -11.06 13.02 -2.15
N PHE A 98 -11.35 12.28 -3.23
CA PHE A 98 -10.32 11.99 -4.21
C PHE A 98 -9.83 13.28 -4.88
N PRO A 99 -8.57 13.33 -5.36
CA PRO A 99 -8.09 14.47 -6.13
C PRO A 99 -8.92 14.71 -7.41
N PRO A 100 -8.95 15.94 -7.95
CA PRO A 100 -9.77 16.31 -9.12
C PRO A 100 -9.61 15.40 -10.35
N GLU A 101 -8.40 14.90 -10.60
CA GLU A 101 -8.09 14.06 -11.77
C GLU A 101 -8.27 12.55 -11.54
N TYR A 102 -8.81 12.14 -10.39
CA TYR A 102 -9.11 10.73 -10.17
C TYR A 102 -10.21 10.24 -11.13
N ALA A 103 -9.83 9.34 -12.04
CA ALA A 103 -10.72 8.85 -13.10
C ALA A 103 -11.43 7.51 -12.77
N GLY A 104 -11.38 7.05 -11.52
CA GLY A 104 -12.05 5.83 -11.08
C GLY A 104 -11.13 4.59 -10.96
N PRO A 105 -11.72 3.37 -10.85
CA PRO A 105 -11.00 2.16 -10.46
C PRO A 105 -9.96 1.64 -11.46
N SER A 106 -10.03 2.07 -12.73
CA SER A 106 -9.10 1.66 -13.79
C SER A 106 -7.76 2.40 -13.73
N MET A 107 -7.69 3.52 -13.01
CA MET A 107 -6.46 4.28 -12.80
C MET A 107 -5.55 3.54 -11.82
N SER A 108 -4.26 3.43 -12.15
CA SER A 108 -3.30 2.91 -11.18
C SER A 108 -2.85 4.03 -10.25
N TRP A 109 -3.02 3.84 -8.95
CA TRP A 109 -2.68 4.88 -7.97
C TRP A 109 -2.31 4.27 -6.63
N THR A 110 -1.54 5.02 -5.85
CA THR A 110 -1.22 4.73 -4.45
C THR A 110 -1.18 6.03 -3.66
N ALA A 111 -1.19 5.93 -2.33
CA ALA A 111 -1.12 7.11 -1.48
C ALA A 111 -0.39 6.81 -0.17
N MET A 112 0.19 7.86 0.42
CA MET A 112 0.97 7.82 1.65
C MET A 112 0.47 8.90 2.62
N VAL A 113 0.44 8.61 3.93
CA VAL A 113 0.15 9.61 4.97
C VAL A 113 1.42 9.99 5.72
N LEU A 114 1.62 11.29 5.93
CA LEU A 114 2.78 11.83 6.64
C LEU A 114 2.34 12.89 7.63
N CYS A 115 3.10 13.07 8.70
CA CYS A 115 2.97 14.27 9.51
C CYS A 115 3.50 15.48 8.72
N SER A 116 2.82 16.62 8.80
CA SER A 116 3.21 17.83 8.07
C SER A 116 4.64 18.29 8.40
N ALA A 117 5.11 18.06 9.62
CA ALA A 117 6.49 18.37 10.02
C ALA A 117 7.54 17.52 9.27
N ALA A 118 7.19 16.30 8.86
CA ALA A 118 8.09 15.44 8.09
C ALA A 118 8.33 15.94 6.66
N ALA A 119 7.51 16.86 6.16
CA ALA A 119 7.73 17.57 4.90
C ALA A 119 8.52 18.88 5.06
N GLY A 120 8.91 19.22 6.29
CA GLY A 120 9.70 20.41 6.62
C GLY A 120 11.17 20.08 6.89
N ALA A 121 12.02 21.12 6.93
CA ALA A 121 13.47 20.99 7.15
C ALA A 121 13.86 20.49 8.57
N GLY A 122 12.95 20.59 9.54
CA GLY A 122 13.12 20.01 10.88
C GLY A 122 12.37 18.69 10.96
N GLY A 123 13.09 17.57 10.90
CA GLY A 123 12.49 16.22 10.95
C GLY A 123 11.50 16.02 12.10
N CYS A 124 10.62 15.01 12.00
CA CYS A 124 9.72 14.63 13.10
C CYS A 124 10.49 13.72 14.08
N ASP A 125 10.50 14.03 15.37
CA ASP A 125 11.04 13.13 16.42
C ASP A 125 10.17 11.87 16.64
N HIS A 126 9.05 11.75 15.92
CA HIS A 126 8.12 10.62 15.92
C HIS A 126 7.43 10.33 17.26
N LEU A 127 7.63 11.15 18.28
CA LEU A 127 7.04 10.94 19.60
C LEU A 127 5.57 11.35 19.65
N ASP A 128 5.21 12.45 18.97
CA ASP A 128 3.86 13.02 18.99
C ASP A 128 3.37 13.48 17.60
N CYS A 129 3.74 12.74 16.54
CA CYS A 129 3.28 13.12 15.19
C CYS A 129 1.76 12.86 14.98
N HIS A 130 1.09 12.09 15.86
CA HIS A 130 -0.34 11.78 15.73
C HIS A 130 -1.23 13.00 16.02
N SER A 131 -0.88 13.81 17.03
CA SER A 131 -1.60 15.04 17.38
C SER A 131 -1.39 16.20 16.40
N ARG A 132 -0.45 16.08 15.45
CA ARG A 132 -0.08 17.14 14.51
C ARG A 132 -0.86 17.06 13.20
N PRO A 133 -1.01 18.18 12.48
CA PRO A 133 -1.50 18.16 11.11
C PRO A 133 -0.75 17.17 10.23
N PHE A 134 -1.47 16.60 9.28
CA PHE A 134 -0.95 15.60 8.36
C PHE A 134 -1.08 16.06 6.91
N ILE A 135 -0.28 15.42 6.06
CA ILE A 135 -0.42 15.49 4.62
C ILE A 135 -0.68 14.09 4.05
N VAL A 136 -1.37 14.04 2.92
CA VAL A 136 -1.50 12.81 2.13
C VAL A 136 -0.91 13.07 0.75
N VAL A 137 0.08 12.27 0.37
CA VAL A 137 0.66 12.31 -0.98
C VAL A 137 -0.02 11.23 -1.80
N PHE A 138 -0.77 11.64 -2.82
CA PHE A 138 -1.46 10.78 -3.76
C PHE A 138 -0.70 10.75 -5.07
N VAL A 139 -0.39 9.57 -5.57
CA VAL A 139 0.33 9.36 -6.84
C VAL A 139 -0.52 8.48 -7.73
N ALA A 140 -0.73 8.92 -8.96
CA ALA A 140 -1.44 8.14 -9.96
C ALA A 140 -0.75 8.19 -11.32
N SER A 141 -0.98 7.12 -12.09
CA SER A 141 -0.49 6.96 -13.44
C SER A 141 -1.66 6.63 -14.36
N SER A 142 -1.74 7.30 -15.51
CA SER A 142 -2.74 7.06 -16.56
C SER A 142 -2.11 7.02 -17.94
N VAL A 143 -2.75 6.28 -18.86
CA VAL A 143 -2.35 6.27 -20.26
C VAL A 143 -2.55 7.67 -20.84
N SER A 144 -1.53 8.19 -21.51
CA SER A 144 -1.63 9.48 -22.18
C SER A 144 -2.38 9.35 -23.52
N LYS A 145 -2.53 10.46 -24.27
CA LYS A 145 -3.03 10.39 -25.66
C LYS A 145 -2.05 9.66 -26.59
N ASP A 146 -0.77 9.67 -26.24
CA ASP A 146 0.25 8.85 -26.89
C ASP A 146 0.21 7.44 -26.27
N PRO A 147 -0.04 6.39 -27.08
CA PRO A 147 -0.15 5.02 -26.60
C PRO A 147 1.13 4.49 -25.94
N ASP A 148 2.29 5.09 -26.22
CA ASP A 148 3.58 4.67 -25.66
C ASP A 148 4.00 5.47 -24.41
N ALA A 149 3.22 6.50 -24.05
CA ALA A 149 3.51 7.36 -22.91
C ALA A 149 2.47 7.23 -21.79
N VAL A 150 2.98 7.17 -20.56
CA VAL A 150 2.18 7.23 -19.33
C VAL A 150 2.43 8.57 -18.67
N VAL A 151 1.34 9.25 -18.29
CA VAL A 151 1.39 10.44 -17.45
C VAL A 151 1.32 10.00 -16.00
N THR A 152 2.29 10.42 -15.21
CA THR A 152 2.24 10.29 -13.75
C THR A 152 2.02 11.66 -13.15
N PHE A 153 1.10 11.73 -12.19
CA PHE A 153 0.78 12.96 -11.48
C PHE A 153 0.70 12.73 -9.97
N ILE A 154 1.03 13.78 -9.23
CA ILE A 154 1.07 13.80 -7.77
C ILE A 154 0.22 14.95 -7.24
N TYR A 155 -0.65 14.63 -6.28
CA TYR A 155 -1.37 15.60 -5.47
C TYR A 155 -0.95 15.48 -4.01
N THR A 156 -0.88 16.62 -3.31
CA THR A 156 -0.66 16.63 -1.86
C THR A 156 -1.87 17.25 -1.17
N TYR A 157 -2.54 16.48 -0.32
CA TYR A 157 -3.59 16.98 0.57
C TYR A 157 -2.95 17.53 1.84
N SER A 158 -3.41 18.68 2.31
CA SER A 158 -3.04 19.23 3.61
C SER A 158 -4.25 19.24 4.54
N SER A 159 -4.12 18.63 5.72
CA SER A 159 -5.19 18.66 6.71
C SER A 159 -5.47 20.07 7.26
N ASN A 160 -4.48 20.97 7.23
CA ASN A 160 -4.64 22.36 7.65
C ASN A 160 -5.51 23.16 6.68
N ALA A 161 -5.27 22.99 5.38
CA ALA A 161 -6.02 23.67 4.33
C ALA A 161 -7.31 22.92 3.96
N ALA A 162 -7.46 21.68 4.43
CA ALA A 162 -8.49 20.73 4.04
C ALA A 162 -8.64 20.58 2.51
N ALA A 163 -7.55 20.73 1.76
CA ALA A 163 -7.54 20.82 0.31
C ALA A 163 -6.35 20.10 -0.32
N TRP A 164 -6.54 19.67 -1.57
CA TRP A 164 -5.47 19.19 -2.44
C TRP A 164 -4.69 20.36 -3.03
N SER A 165 -3.40 20.17 -3.25
CA SER A 165 -2.54 21.11 -3.98
C SER A 165 -2.84 21.09 -5.48
N GLU A 166 -2.23 22.02 -6.22
CA GLU A 166 -2.03 21.83 -7.66
C GLU A 166 -1.20 20.56 -7.94
N PRO A 167 -1.50 19.85 -9.04
CA PRO A 167 -0.78 18.65 -9.44
C PRO A 167 0.65 18.94 -9.88
N THR A 168 1.54 18.00 -9.61
CA THR A 168 2.85 17.91 -10.28
C THR A 168 2.78 16.80 -11.32
N TYR A 169 3.19 17.07 -12.57
CA TYR A 169 3.15 16.08 -13.67
C TYR A 169 4.54 15.67 -14.13
N SER A 170 4.64 14.44 -14.63
CA SER A 170 5.80 13.93 -15.34
C SER A 170 5.35 12.95 -16.42
N GLN A 171 6.04 12.96 -17.55
CA GLN A 171 5.85 11.99 -18.63
C GLN A 171 6.99 10.97 -18.55
N GLN A 172 6.64 9.68 -18.60
CA GLN A 172 7.61 8.60 -18.63
C GLN A 172 7.21 7.55 -19.68
N PRO A 173 8.18 6.85 -20.31
CA PRO A 173 7.89 5.62 -21.04
C PRO A 173 7.08 4.64 -20.18
N ALA A 174 6.02 4.07 -20.79
CA ALA A 174 4.99 3.17 -20.30
C ALA A 174 5.16 2.44 -18.95
N CYS A 175 5.27 3.16 -17.82
CA CYS A 175 5.41 2.59 -16.48
C CYS A 175 4.31 3.11 -15.54
N PHE A 176 3.52 2.19 -14.99
CA PHE A 176 2.49 2.52 -14.01
C PHE A 176 3.03 2.35 -12.59
N VAL A 177 2.64 3.25 -11.70
CA VAL A 177 2.81 3.05 -10.25
C VAL A 177 2.12 1.75 -9.83
N ASN A 178 2.72 0.99 -8.92
CA ASN A 178 2.17 -0.27 -8.45
C ASN A 178 1.58 -0.12 -7.04
N PRO A 179 0.24 -0.21 -6.86
CA PRO A 179 -0.41 -0.06 -5.55
C PRO A 179 -0.09 -1.18 -4.54
N TRP A 180 0.58 -2.24 -4.99
CA TRP A 180 0.94 -3.37 -4.16
C TRP A 180 2.35 -3.26 -3.59
N ILE A 181 3.20 -2.38 -4.16
CA ILE A 181 4.53 -2.13 -3.64
C ILE A 181 4.42 -1.08 -2.53
N ARG A 182 4.98 -1.41 -1.36
CA ARG A 182 5.10 -0.43 -0.27
C ARG A 182 6.06 0.68 -0.69
N SER A 183 5.62 1.92 -0.55
CA SER A 183 6.44 3.10 -0.75
C SER A 183 7.37 3.38 0.43
N ALA A 184 8.41 4.20 0.24
CA ALA A 184 9.32 4.63 1.29
C ALA A 184 9.42 6.17 1.37
N LEU A 185 9.85 6.67 2.53
CA LEU A 185 10.20 8.08 2.77
C LEU A 185 11.63 8.14 3.31
N VAL A 186 12.58 8.66 2.54
CA VAL A 186 13.96 8.90 2.97
C VAL A 186 14.20 10.40 3.01
N GLY A 187 14.48 10.96 4.19
CA GLY A 187 14.57 12.40 4.38
C GLY A 187 13.26 13.08 3.94
N ASN A 188 13.33 13.90 2.90
CA ASN A 188 12.18 14.59 2.29
C ASN A 188 11.76 14.01 0.92
N THR A 189 12.30 12.83 0.59
CA THR A 189 12.11 12.18 -0.70
C THR A 189 11.26 10.93 -0.56
N LEU A 190 10.21 10.86 -1.36
CA LEU A 190 9.30 9.74 -1.45
C LEU A 190 9.66 8.82 -2.60
N TYR A 191 9.57 7.52 -2.35
CA TYR A 191 9.86 6.49 -3.34
C TYR A 191 8.65 5.59 -3.53
N PHE A 192 8.18 5.43 -4.77
CA PHE A 192 7.04 4.61 -5.13
C PHE A 192 7.45 3.56 -6.17
N GLY A 193 7.15 2.29 -5.90
CA GLY A 193 7.49 1.21 -6.82
C GLY A 193 6.59 1.20 -8.06
N HIS A 194 7.16 0.78 -9.18
CA HIS A 194 6.41 0.54 -10.42
C HIS A 194 6.06 -0.92 -10.62
N MET A 195 5.24 -1.17 -11.64
CA MET A 195 4.98 -2.52 -12.12
C MET A 195 6.32 -3.20 -12.47
N LEU A 196 6.51 -4.43 -11.98
CA LEU A 196 7.82 -5.11 -11.91
C LEU A 196 8.58 -5.23 -13.25
N LYS A 197 7.89 -5.09 -14.40
CA LYS A 197 8.54 -5.09 -15.71
C LYS A 197 9.52 -3.93 -15.91
N SER A 198 9.30 -2.79 -15.25
CA SER A 198 10.06 -1.57 -15.53
C SER A 198 11.36 -1.46 -14.75
N SER A 199 11.59 -2.29 -13.73
CA SER A 199 12.76 -2.25 -12.83
C SER A 199 13.11 -0.84 -12.34
N THR A 200 12.08 0.01 -12.15
CA THR A 200 12.23 1.41 -11.75
C THR A 200 11.33 1.74 -10.58
N ALA A 201 11.69 2.81 -9.87
CA ALA A 201 10.82 3.44 -8.89
C ALA A 201 10.74 4.95 -9.15
N LEU A 202 9.56 5.52 -8.92
CA LEU A 202 9.36 6.96 -8.84
C LEU A 202 10.08 7.50 -7.62
N LYS A 203 10.82 8.57 -7.82
CA LYS A 203 11.40 9.40 -6.79
C LYS A 203 10.72 10.76 -6.82
N TYR A 204 10.22 11.22 -5.68
CA TYR A 204 9.56 12.52 -5.55
C TYR A 204 10.16 13.32 -4.40
N ASN A 205 10.82 14.43 -4.72
CA ASN A 205 11.30 15.38 -3.71
C ASN A 205 10.17 16.35 -3.37
N MET A 206 9.66 16.30 -2.13
CA MET A 206 8.50 17.10 -1.73
C MET A 206 8.79 18.60 -1.65
N GLN A 207 10.04 18.99 -1.34
CA GLN A 207 10.44 20.39 -1.15
C GLN A 207 10.62 21.08 -2.51
N LEU A 208 11.26 20.38 -3.44
CA LEU A 208 11.44 20.87 -4.81
C LEU A 208 10.20 20.64 -5.68
N ARG A 209 9.25 19.80 -5.23
CA ARG A 209 8.12 19.28 -6.02
C ARG A 209 8.58 18.71 -7.37
N GLN A 210 9.67 17.95 -7.33
CA GLN A 210 10.28 17.38 -8.54
C GLN A 210 10.16 15.86 -8.53
N MET A 211 9.79 15.33 -9.69
CA MET A 211 9.78 13.89 -9.96
C MET A 211 11.00 13.50 -10.76
N SER A 212 11.63 12.41 -10.36
CA SER A 212 12.68 11.71 -11.09
C SER A 212 12.52 10.21 -10.88
N TRP A 213 13.46 9.42 -11.39
CA TRP A 213 13.36 7.96 -11.40
C TRP A 213 14.68 7.36 -11.00
N ILE A 214 14.60 6.25 -10.28
CA ILE A 214 15.77 5.43 -9.96
C ILE A 214 15.57 4.04 -10.54
N GLN A 215 16.68 3.39 -10.91
CA GLN A 215 16.68 1.97 -11.17
C GLN A 215 16.57 1.22 -9.84
N VAL A 216 15.84 0.12 -9.84
CA VAL A 216 15.78 -0.83 -8.72
C VAL A 216 16.21 -2.21 -9.19
N PRO A 217 16.79 -3.06 -8.33
CA PRO A 217 17.18 -4.40 -8.70
C PRO A 217 16.02 -5.17 -9.34
N SER A 218 16.23 -5.71 -10.54
CA SER A 218 15.22 -6.50 -11.24
C SER A 218 15.29 -7.96 -10.80
N ILE A 219 14.12 -8.55 -10.52
CA ILE A 219 13.98 -9.98 -10.21
C ILE A 219 12.79 -10.57 -10.98
N TRP A 220 12.50 -9.95 -12.13
CA TRP A 220 11.46 -10.41 -13.04
C TRP A 220 11.81 -11.81 -13.59
N PRO A 221 10.82 -12.70 -13.84
CA PRO A 221 9.37 -12.59 -13.59
C PRO A 221 8.88 -13.09 -12.22
N PHE A 222 9.77 -13.40 -11.27
CA PHE A 222 9.44 -14.30 -10.15
C PHE A 222 9.16 -13.63 -8.80
N GLY A 223 9.36 -12.31 -8.67
CA GLY A 223 9.06 -11.58 -7.44
C GLY A 223 7.56 -11.48 -7.14
N ARG A 224 7.13 -11.97 -5.96
CA ARG A 224 5.70 -11.97 -5.55
C ARG A 224 5.30 -10.74 -4.76
N LEU A 225 6.18 -10.30 -3.86
CA LEU A 225 5.97 -9.14 -3.00
C LEU A 225 7.22 -8.29 -3.01
N SER A 226 7.06 -6.99 -3.25
CA SER A 226 8.16 -6.04 -3.21
C SER A 226 7.82 -4.89 -2.27
N ALA A 227 8.83 -4.41 -1.54
CA ALA A 227 8.69 -3.28 -0.64
C ALA A 227 9.91 -2.37 -0.74
N LEU A 228 9.65 -1.08 -0.86
CA LEU A 228 10.62 -0.04 -0.56
C LEU A 228 10.46 0.33 0.91
N THR A 229 11.58 0.45 1.61
CA THR A 229 11.62 0.90 3.01
C THR A 229 12.88 1.73 3.22
N THR A 230 13.00 2.34 4.40
CA THR A 230 14.22 3.01 4.82
C THR A 230 15.14 2.07 5.60
N THR A 231 16.43 2.37 5.54
CA THR A 231 17.43 1.83 6.46
C THR A 231 17.53 2.71 7.72
N GLU A 232 18.16 2.21 8.78
CA GLU A 232 18.31 2.94 10.05
C GLU A 232 19.23 4.16 9.91
N ASP A 233 20.19 4.08 9.00
CA ASP A 233 21.12 5.15 8.63
C ASP A 233 20.57 6.11 7.57
N GLY A 234 19.26 6.06 7.29
CA GLY A 234 18.61 7.01 6.38
C GLY A 234 18.85 6.75 4.90
N GLY A 235 19.24 5.53 4.52
CA GLY A 235 19.28 5.06 3.14
C GLY A 235 17.98 4.42 2.69
N LEU A 236 17.94 4.02 1.41
CA LEU A 236 16.82 3.32 0.81
C LEU A 236 17.10 1.81 0.79
N ARG A 237 16.06 1.01 1.07
CA ARG A 237 16.11 -0.45 1.03
C ARG A 237 14.99 -0.99 0.15
N PHE A 238 15.33 -1.95 -0.68
CA PHE A 238 14.40 -2.70 -1.51
C PHE A 238 14.43 -4.15 -1.09
N ALA A 239 13.25 -4.73 -0.86
CA ALA A 239 13.11 -6.12 -0.49
C ALA A 239 12.13 -6.81 -1.42
N VAL A 240 12.46 -8.03 -1.85
CA VAL A 240 11.58 -8.83 -2.71
C VAL A 240 11.54 -10.26 -2.21
N GLU A 241 10.33 -10.81 -2.15
CA GLU A 241 10.09 -12.22 -1.88
C GLU A 241 10.04 -13.03 -3.19
N GLN A 242 10.88 -14.05 -3.28
CA GLN A 242 10.93 -15.02 -4.36
C GLN A 242 11.27 -16.40 -3.78
N ASP A 243 10.53 -17.44 -4.16
CA ASP A 243 10.81 -18.83 -3.78
C ASP A 243 11.00 -19.05 -2.27
N CYS A 244 10.15 -18.40 -1.46
CA CYS A 244 10.26 -18.40 0.01
C CYS A 244 11.61 -17.83 0.50
N LYS A 245 12.25 -16.95 -0.27
CA LYS A 245 13.44 -16.20 0.12
C LYS A 245 13.15 -14.72 -0.01
N LEU A 246 13.51 -13.96 1.02
CA LEU A 246 13.46 -12.52 1.02
C LEU A 246 14.85 -11.99 0.67
N TYR A 247 14.98 -11.44 -0.52
CA TYR A 247 16.19 -10.79 -0.98
C TYR A 247 16.14 -9.31 -0.62
N ILE A 248 17.24 -8.78 -0.11
CA ILE A 248 17.30 -7.41 0.40
C ILE A 248 18.49 -6.67 -0.22
N TRP A 249 18.21 -5.51 -0.78
CA TRP A 249 19.20 -4.56 -1.26
C TRP A 249 19.10 -3.24 -0.52
N SER A 250 20.21 -2.53 -0.37
CA SER A 250 20.20 -1.15 0.10
C SER A 250 21.09 -0.25 -0.74
N THR A 251 20.84 1.04 -0.63
CA THR A 251 21.66 2.09 -1.21
C THR A 251 21.60 3.33 -0.32
N LYS A 252 22.72 4.04 -0.19
CA LYS A 252 22.80 5.34 0.50
C LYS A 252 22.65 6.50 -0.48
N ASP A 253 22.96 6.26 -1.75
CA ASP A 253 23.05 7.28 -2.79
C ASP A 253 21.82 7.21 -3.71
N ALA A 254 20.62 7.13 -3.13
CA ALA A 254 19.35 7.20 -3.89
C ALA A 254 19.12 8.59 -4.54
N ASP A 255 20.10 9.49 -4.42
CA ASP A 255 20.19 10.77 -5.09
C ASP A 255 20.91 10.76 -6.44
N GLU A 256 21.68 9.72 -6.75
CA GLU A 256 22.43 9.63 -8.01
C GLU A 256 21.70 8.85 -9.10
N VAL A 257 21.90 9.28 -10.35
CA VAL A 257 21.34 8.66 -11.57
C VAL A 257 21.79 7.20 -11.73
N ASP A 258 22.97 6.87 -11.18
CA ASP A 258 23.52 5.51 -11.15
C ASP A 258 23.47 4.94 -9.72
N THR A 259 22.26 4.91 -9.15
CA THR A 259 22.03 4.40 -7.79
C THR A 259 22.59 2.98 -7.66
N ARG A 260 23.73 2.85 -6.98
CA ARG A 260 24.36 1.56 -6.76
C ARG A 260 23.64 0.83 -5.63
N TRP A 261 22.98 -0.27 -5.99
CA TRP A 261 22.35 -1.17 -5.03
C TRP A 261 23.34 -2.26 -4.60
N GLU A 262 23.49 -2.42 -3.29
CA GLU A 262 24.26 -3.51 -2.69
C GLU A 262 23.30 -4.56 -2.15
N GLN A 263 23.56 -5.83 -2.45
CA GLN A 263 22.76 -6.93 -1.92
C GLN A 263 23.25 -7.26 -0.51
N ASN A 264 22.44 -6.93 0.49
CA ASN A 264 22.82 -7.04 1.90
C ASN A 264 22.50 -8.40 2.50
N GLY A 265 21.64 -9.20 1.86
CA GLY A 265 21.31 -10.51 2.38
C GLY A 265 20.17 -11.22 1.69
N ILE A 266 20.03 -12.49 2.05
CA ILE A 266 18.94 -13.38 1.66
C ILE A 266 18.44 -14.03 2.95
N ILE A 267 17.14 -13.92 3.23
CA ILE A 267 16.51 -14.53 4.39
C ILE A 267 15.58 -15.63 3.89
N GLU A 268 15.76 -16.86 4.36
CA GLU A 268 14.83 -17.94 4.06
C GLU A 268 13.55 -17.79 4.92
N LEU A 269 12.41 -17.76 4.26
CA LEU A 269 11.09 -17.72 4.86
C LEU A 269 10.64 -19.15 5.08
N ASN A 270 10.63 -19.60 6.33
CA ASN A 270 10.10 -20.91 6.67
C ASN A 270 8.60 -20.95 6.34
N THR A 271 8.22 -21.82 5.42
CA THR A 271 6.81 -22.11 5.12
C THR A 271 6.24 -22.93 6.27
N PHE A 272 5.64 -22.27 7.25
CA PHE A 272 4.77 -22.98 8.18
C PHE A 272 3.56 -23.45 7.37
N ALA A 273 3.50 -24.75 7.06
CA ALA A 273 2.30 -25.36 6.54
C ALA A 273 1.16 -25.12 7.55
N PRO A 274 -0.02 -24.65 7.11
CA PRO A 274 -1.16 -24.51 8.01
C PRO A 274 -1.54 -25.90 8.53
N SER A 275 -1.64 -26.03 9.85
CA SER A 275 -2.22 -27.20 10.53
C SER A 275 -3.74 -27.10 10.66
#